data_AF-A0A2A4QGG0-F1
#
_entry.id   AF-A0A2A4QGG0-F1
#
_cell.length_a   1.000
_cell.length_b   1.000
_cell.length_c   1.000
_cell.angle_alpha   90.00
_cell.angle_beta   90.00
_cell.angle_gamma   90.00
#
_symmetry.space_group_name_H-M   'P 1'
#
loop_
_entity.id
_entity.type
_entity.pdbx_description
1 polymer ?
#
loop_
_entity_poly.entity_id
_entity_poly.type
_entity_poly.pdbx_seq_one_letter_code
_entity_poly.pdbx_strand_id
1 'polypeptide(L)' 'MKIEILISAQQDLSDGASFYERIEKGLGTYFLDALFSDIDSLMILTPYDQNLRCTCTSAW' A
#
# COMPACT_ATOMS: atom_id res chain seq x y z
N MET A 1 9.41 9.32 -10.62
CA MET A 1 9.34 7.88 -10.97
C MET A 1 7.88 7.47 -10.99
N LYS A 2 7.43 6.61 -11.92
CA LYS A 2 6.04 6.11 -11.95
C LYS A 2 6.03 4.66 -11.50
N ILE A 3 5.31 4.35 -10.41
CA ILE A 3 5.10 3.00 -9.91
C ILE A 3 3.66 2.61 -10.24
N GLU A 4 3.46 1.41 -10.78
CA GLU A 4 2.14 0.86 -11.09
C GLU A 4 2.02 -0.55 -10.49
N ILE A 5 0.90 -0.83 -9.83
CA ILE A 5 0.60 -2.17 -9.31
C ILE A 5 -0.15 -2.95 -10.39
N LEU A 6 0.47 -4.02 -10.87
CA LEU A 6 -0.12 -4.90 -11.88
C LEU A 6 -1.33 -5.66 -11.32
N ILE A 7 -2.26 -6.05 -12.20
CA ILE A 7 -3.46 -6.80 -11.80
C ILE A 7 -3.11 -8.11 -11.07
N SER A 8 -2.05 -8.81 -11.52
CA SER A 8 -1.56 -10.02 -10.83
C SER A 8 -1.11 -9.72 -9.40
N ALA A 9 -0.40 -8.61 -9.20
CA ALA A 9 0.05 -8.19 -7.88
C ALA A 9 -1.13 -7.76 -6.98
N GLN A 10 -2.21 -7.20 -7.53
CA GLN A 10 -3.41 -6.90 -6.73
C GLN A 10 -4.04 -8.15 -6.12
N GLN A 11 -4.05 -9.27 -6.86
CA GLN A 11 -4.52 -10.54 -6.32
C GLN A 11 -3.59 -11.05 -5.21
N ASP A 12 -2.27 -10.96 -5.41
CA ASP A 12 -1.29 -11.35 -4.39
C ASP A 12 -1.44 -10.54 -3.09
N LEU A 13 -1.73 -9.23 -3.20
CA LEU A 13 -1.99 -8.36 -2.06
C LEU A 13 -3.27 -8.76 -1.31
N SER A 14 -4.34 -9.05 -2.05
CA SER A 14 -5.61 -9.51 -1.46
C SER A 14 -5.44 -10.84 -0.73
N ASP A 15 -4.72 -11.79 -1.33
CA ASP A 15 -4.48 -13.11 -0.76
C ASP A 15 -3.57 -13.03 0.47
N GLY A 16 -2.54 -12.18 0.42
CA GLY A 16 -1.65 -11.88 1.54
C GLY A 16 -2.38 -11.24 2.72
N ALA A 17 -3.17 -10.18 2.46
CA ALA A 17 -3.96 -9.52 3.50
C ALA A 17 -4.94 -10.51 4.16
N SER A 18 -5.62 -11.33 3.35
CA SER A 18 -6.51 -12.37 3.83
C SER A 18 -5.78 -13.44 4.64
N PHE A 19 -4.53 -13.77 4.30
CA PHE A 19 -3.71 -14.69 5.05
C PHE A 19 -3.36 -14.16 6.44
N TYR A 20 -2.89 -12.92 6.53
CA TYR A 20 -2.50 -12.32 7.80
C TYR A 20 -3.68 -12.03 8.72
N GLU A 21 -4.83 -11.62 8.18
CA GLU A 21 -6.04 -11.40 8.98
C GLU A 21 -6.55 -12.68 9.67
N ARG A 22 -6.31 -13.85 9.07
CA ARG A 22 -6.64 -15.14 9.69
C ARG A 22 -5.73 -15.52 10.86
N ILE A 23 -4.53 -14.93 10.95
CA ILE A 23 -3.59 -15.19 12.05
C ILE A 23 -4.03 -14.41 13.30
N GLU A 24 -4.25 -13.11 13.13
CA GLU A 24 -4.73 -12.23 14.19
C GLU A 24 -5.49 -11.06 13.57
N LYS A 25 -6.57 -10.66 14.24
CA LYS A 25 -7.41 -9.55 13.80
C LYS A 25 -6.58 -8.28 13.65
N GLY A 26 -6.65 -7.65 12.48
CA GLY A 26 -5.94 -6.41 12.15
C GLY A 26 -4.54 -6.61 11.55
N LEU A 27 -4.00 -7.84 11.52
CA LEU A 27 -2.71 -8.08 10.84
C LEU A 27 -2.82 -7.96 9.32
N GLY A 28 -3.99 -8.25 8.73
CA GLY A 28 -4.20 -8.05 7.29
C GLY A 28 -4.12 -6.58 6.89
N THR A 29 -4.74 -5.71 7.70
CA THR A 29 -4.65 -4.26 7.52
C THR A 29 -3.23 -3.76 7.74
N TYR A 30 -2.58 -4.19 8.83
CA TYR A 30 -1.18 -3.83 9.11
C TYR A 30 -0.23 -4.24 7.98
N PHE A 31 -0.42 -5.42 7.39
CA PHE A 31 0.36 -5.87 6.23
C PHE A 31 0.24 -4.91 5.04
N LEU A 32 -0.99 -4.50 4.69
CA LEU A 32 -1.21 -3.56 3.58
C LEU A 32 -0.60 -2.19 3.91
N ASP A 33 -0.84 -1.67 5.11
CA ASP A 33 -0.33 -0.36 5.53
C ASP A 33 1.20 -0.31 5.51
N ALA A 34 1.87 -1.35 6.01
CA ALA A 34 3.32 -1.45 5.97
C ALA A 34 3.86 -1.50 4.53
N LEU A 35 3.25 -2.33 3.67
CA LEU A 35 3.69 -2.48 2.29
C LEU A 35 3.50 -1.20 1.47
N PHE A 36 2.36 -0.51 1.62
CA PHE A 36 2.13 0.77 0.95
C PHE A 36 3.05 1.86 1.48
N SER A 37 3.35 1.89 2.79
CA SER A 37 4.34 2.80 3.36
C SER A 37 5.74 2.62 2.74
N ASP A 38 6.14 1.39 2.46
CA ASP A 38 7.42 1.10 1.78
C ASP A 38 7.40 1.56 0.32
N ILE A 39 6.28 1.37 -0.40
CA ILE A 39 6.11 1.85 -1.78
C ILE A 39 6.14 3.38 -1.83
N ASP A 40 5.44 4.05 -0.90
CA ASP A 40 5.42 5.51 -0.78
C ASP A 40 6.82 6.06 -0.48
N SER A 41 7.63 5.33 0.30
CA SER A 41 9.02 5.70 0.58
C SER A 41 9.89 5.75 -0.69
N LEU A 42 9.60 4.91 -1.70
CA LEU A 42 10.25 4.96 -3.01
C LEU A 42 9.87 6.22 -3.82
N MET A 43 8.69 6.80 -3.55
CA MET A 43 8.30 8.10 -4.12
C MET A 43 8.99 9.26 -3.38
N ILE A 44 9.13 9.16 -2.06
CA ILE A 44 9.73 10.19 -1.19
C ILE A 44 11.24 10.35 -1.44
N LEU A 45 11.95 9.29 -1.86
CA LEU A 45 13.38 9.36 -2.20
C LEU A 45 13.70 10.17 -3.46
N THR A 46 12.69 10.67 -4.19
CA THR A 46 12.92 11.61 -5.29
C THR A 46 12.93 13.05 -4.77
N PRO A 47 14.08 13.78 -4.81
CA PRO A 47 14.12 15.16 -4.36
C PRO A 47 13.49 16.03 -5.45
N TYR A 48 12.20 16.32 -5.31
CA TYR A 48 11.42 17.46 -5.84
C TYR A 48 9.98 16.99 -6.16
N ASP A 49 9.04 17.23 -5.24
CA ASP A 49 7.92 18.17 -5.42
C ASP A 49 6.93 18.02 -4.24
N GLN A 50 6.76 19.09 -3.45
CA GLN A 50 5.99 19.15 -2.20
C GLN A 50 4.47 19.37 -2.43
N ASN A 51 3.93 19.08 -3.62
CA ASN A 51 2.56 19.47 -3.99
C ASN A 51 1.53 18.36 -4.23
N LEU A 52 1.87 17.08 -4.02
CA LEU A 52 0.87 16.01 -4.09
C LEU A 52 0.48 15.57 -2.68
N ARG A 53 -0.38 16.37 -2.03
CA ARG A 53 -1.30 15.85 -1.01
C ARG A 53 -2.18 14.82 -1.70
N CYS A 54 -1.82 13.53 -1.60
CA CYS A 54 -2.75 12.45 -1.88
C CYS A 54 -3.86 12.52 -0.84
N THR A 55 -5.00 13.10 -1.22
CA THR A 55 -6.24 12.98 -0.46
C THR A 55 -6.81 11.58 -0.70
N CYS A 56 -6.32 10.60 0.05
CA CYS A 56 -7.10 9.39 0.32
C CYS A 56 -8.13 9.73 1.40
N THR A 57 -9.13 10.53 1.03
CA THR A 57 -10.39 10.60 1.77
C THR A 57 -11.42 9.76 1.05
N SER A 58 -11.99 8.85 1.84
CA SER A 58 -13.24 8.11 1.69
C SER A 58 -13.28 6.80 0.91
N ALA A 59 -13.70 5.80 1.70
CA ALA A 59 -14.52 4.63 1.38
C ALA A 59 -13.78 3.38 0.90
N TRP A 60 -13.18 2.65 1.84
CA TRP A 60 -13.55 1.28 2.18
C TRP A 60 -13.47 1.09 3.69
#